data_AF-A0A383EZH1-F1
#
_entry.id   AF-A0A383EZH1-F1
#
_cell.length_a   1.000
_cell.length_b   1.000
_cell.length_c   1.000
_cell.angle_alpha   90.00
_cell.angle_beta   90.00
_cell.angle_gamma   90.00
#
_symmetry.space_group_name_H-M   'P 1'
#
loop_
_entity.id
_entity.type
_entity.pdbx_description
1 polymer ?
#
loop_
_entity_poly.entity_id
_entity_poly.type
_entity_poly.pdbx_seq_one_letter_code
_entity_poly.pdbx_strand_id
1 'polypeptide(L)' 'MIKCGILIQFLLEVVLKMDEGFVLRTIKSNGIKLRVAVEGEGPLVIMVHGFPELWYSWRHQIKAIAA' A
#
# COMPACT_ATOMS: atom_id res chain seq x y z
N MET A 1 -22.92 -2.69 10.63
CA MET A 1 -22.44 -1.31 10.39
C MET A 1 -21.07 -1.15 11.03
N ILE A 2 -20.02 -1.45 10.25
CA ILE A 2 -18.63 -1.21 10.66
C ILE A 2 -18.49 0.31 10.73
N LYS A 3 -18.25 0.84 11.93
CA LYS A 3 -18.15 2.29 12.17
C LYS A 3 -17.10 2.88 11.22
N CYS A 4 -17.50 3.89 10.45
CA CYS A 4 -16.67 4.67 9.52
C CYS A 4 -15.35 5.20 10.15
N GLY A 5 -15.27 5.27 11.49
CA GLY A 5 -14.07 5.68 12.22
C GLY A 5 -12.88 4.69 12.18
N ILE A 6 -13.09 3.39 11.94
CA ILE A 6 -11.96 2.43 11.86
C ILE A 6 -11.16 2.61 10.55
N LEU A 7 -11.85 2.93 9.45
CA LEU A 7 -11.21 3.14 8.14
C LEU A 7 -10.33 4.40 8.11
N ILE A 8 -10.70 5.46 8.83
CA ILE A 8 -9.88 6.69 8.95
C ILE A 8 -8.68 6.47 9.88
N GLN A 9 -8.86 5.77 11.01
CA GLN A 9 -7.76 5.49 11.95
C GLN A 9 -6.69 4.58 11.34
N PHE A 10 -7.09 3.54 10.59
CA PHE A 10 -6.15 2.62 9.94
C PHE A 10 -5.34 3.33 8.83
N LEU A 11 -5.98 4.24 8.10
CA LEU A 11 -5.33 5.02 7.05
C LEU A 11 -4.33 6.05 7.61
N LEU A 12 -4.67 6.74 8.71
CA LEU A 12 -3.75 7.69 9.36
C LEU A 12 -2.53 6.98 9.97
N GLU A 13 -2.70 5.81 10.60
CA GLU A 13 -1.56 5.07 11.15
C GLU A 13 -0.61 4.53 10.08
N VAL A 14 -1.13 4.06 8.93
CA VAL A 14 -0.28 3.62 7.82
C VAL A 14 0.47 4.80 7.19
N VAL A 15 -0.13 5.99 7.13
CA VAL A 15 0.56 7.21 6.67
C VAL A 15 1.63 7.69 7.65
N LEU A 16 1.40 7.55 8.97
CA LEU A 16 2.34 7.98 10.01
C LEU A 16 3.48 6.97 10.28
N LYS A 17 3.30 5.67 9.99
CA LYS A 17 4.33 4.61 10.16
C LYS A 17 5.29 4.46 8.97
N MET A 18 5.38 5.44 8.07
CA MET A 18 6.20 5.37 6.84
C MET A 18 7.71 5.60 7.07
N ASP A 19 8.31 4.82 7.96
CA ASP A 19 9.77 4.85 8.24
C ASP A 19 10.56 3.78 7.44
N GLU A 20 9.88 2.89 6.71
CA GLU A 20 10.49 1.72 6.02
C GLU A 20 11.06 2.02 4.61
N GLY A 21 11.11 3.30 4.20
CA GLY A 21 11.77 3.71 2.94
C GLY A 21 11.04 3.35 1.63
N PHE A 22 9.76 2.97 1.68
CA PHE A 22 8.98 2.67 0.47
C PHE A 22 8.56 3.94 -0.28
N VAL A 23 8.70 3.93 -1.62
CA VAL A 23 8.26 5.05 -2.45
C VAL A 23 6.76 4.95 -2.73
N LEU A 24 5.98 5.88 -2.19
CA LEU A 24 4.56 5.97 -2.52
C LEU A 24 4.30 6.80 -3.77
N ARG A 25 3.58 6.23 -4.74
CA ARG A 25 3.11 6.92 -5.94
C ARG A 25 1.59 6.97 -6.01
N THR A 26 1.09 7.97 -6.73
CA THR A 26 -0.33 8.06 -7.07
C THR A 26 -0.46 7.87 -8.57
N ILE A 27 -1.14 6.80 -8.98
CA ILE A 27 -1.30 6.43 -10.38
C ILE A 27 -2.74 6.72 -10.80
N LYS A 28 -2.92 7.36 -11.95
CA LYS A 28 -4.24 7.54 -12.58
C LYS A 28 -4.47 6.38 -13.54
N SER A 29 -5.61 5.71 -13.41
CA SER A 29 -6.02 4.63 -14.32
C SER A 29 -7.54 4.57 -14.39
N ASN A 30 -8.12 4.38 -15.57
CA ASN A 30 -9.57 4.19 -15.77
C ASN A 30 -10.45 5.20 -15.00
N GLY A 31 -10.04 6.48 -14.93
CA GLY A 31 -10.77 7.54 -14.23
C GLY A 31 -10.61 7.57 -12.69
N ILE A 32 -9.87 6.63 -12.09
CA ILE A 32 -9.60 6.60 -10.65
C ILE A 32 -8.13 6.92 -10.33
N LYS A 33 -7.87 7.32 -9.08
CA LYS A 33 -6.52 7.54 -8.53
C LYS A 33 -6.21 6.44 -7.52
N LEU A 34 -5.16 5.67 -7.78
CA LEU A 34 -4.67 4.61 -6.92
C LEU A 34 -3.44 5.08 -6.15
N ARG A 35 -3.40 4.85 -4.84
CA ARG A 35 -2.19 5.04 -4.03
C ARG A 35 -1.45 3.71 -3.94
N VAL A 36 -0.21 3.67 -4.38
CA VAL A 36 0.60 2.45 -4.46
C VAL A 36 1.96 2.65 -3.80
N ALA A 37 2.48 1.61 -3.16
CA ALA A 37 3.88 1.52 -2.79
C ALA A 37 4.64 0.83 -3.93
N VAL A 38 5.80 1.36 -4.29
CA VAL A 38 6.64 0.88 -5.39
C VAL A 38 8.06 0.67 -4.87
N GLU A 39 8.66 -0.46 -5.27
CA GLU A 39 10.00 -0.88 -4.85
C GLU A 39 10.63 -1.75 -5.95
N GLY A 40 11.96 -1.68 -6.08
CA GLY A 40 12.74 -2.52 -6.98
C GLY A 40 12.67 -2.16 -8.46
N GLU A 41 13.41 -2.94 -9.26
CA GLU A 41 13.50 -2.84 -10.72
C GLU A 41 13.42 -4.25 -11.32
N GLY A 42 12.84 -4.40 -12.52
CA GLY A 42 12.72 -5.70 -13.20
C GLY A 42 11.29 -6.04 -13.64
N PRO A 43 10.96 -7.32 -13.85
CA PRO A 43 9.62 -7.75 -14.23
C PRO A 43 8.55 -7.30 -13.22
N LEU A 44 7.42 -6.80 -13.73
CA LEU A 44 6.36 -6.25 -12.89
C LEU A 44 5.65 -7.35 -12.07
N VAL A 45 5.59 -7.15 -10.75
CA VAL A 45 4.76 -7.93 -9.83
C VAL A 45 3.71 -7.00 -9.20
N ILE A 46 2.45 -7.44 -9.15
CA ILE A 46 1.35 -6.68 -8.54
C ILE A 46 0.86 -7.43 -7.29
N MET A 47 0.90 -6.75 -6.15
CA MET A 47 0.37 -7.25 -4.88
C MET A 47 -0.92 -6.49 -4.54
N VAL A 48 -2.01 -7.23 -4.35
CA VAL A 48 -3.33 -6.66 -4.01
C VAL A 48 -3.73 -7.15 -2.63
N HIS A 49 -4.12 -6.23 -1.75
CA HIS A 49 -4.63 -6.58 -0.44
C HIS A 49 -6.15 -6.86 -0.49
N GLY A 50 -6.64 -7.61 0.50
CA GLY A 50 -8.06 -7.80 0.72
C GLY A 50 -8.64 -6.80 1.74
N PHE A 51 -9.89 -7.02 2.09
CA PHE A 51 -10.52 -6.38 3.26
C PHE A 51 -10.16 -7.16 4.54
N PRO A 52 -9.89 -6.50 5.70
CA PRO A 52 -9.91 -5.05 5.97
C PRO A 52 -8.52 -4.39 5.88
N GLU A 53 -7.59 -4.98 5.15
CA GLU A 53 -6.16 -4.64 5.17
C GLU A 53 -5.78 -3.53 4.17
N LEU A 54 -4.49 -3.16 4.15
CA LEU A 54 -3.87 -2.25 3.19
C LEU A 54 -2.62 -2.89 2.56
N TRP A 55 -1.97 -2.18 1.62
CA TRP A 55 -0.71 -2.65 1.00
C TRP A 55 0.38 -2.99 2.04
N TYR A 56 0.36 -2.34 3.19
CA TYR A 56 1.37 -2.46 4.25
C TYR A 56 1.45 -3.87 4.86
N SER A 57 0.41 -4.69 4.69
CA SER A 57 0.41 -6.09 5.13
C SER A 57 1.46 -6.92 4.37
N TRP A 58 1.96 -6.42 3.23
CA TRP A 58 3.02 -7.04 2.43
C TRP A 58 4.44 -6.53 2.72
N ARG A 59 4.64 -5.57 3.64
CA ARG A 59 5.94 -4.88 3.82
C ARG A 59 7.15 -5.80 4.00
N HIS A 60 6.94 -6.97 4.61
CA HIS A 60 7.99 -7.95 4.87
C HIS A 60 8.36 -8.77 3.63
N GLN A 61 7.41 -8.96 2.71
CA GLN A 61 7.59 -9.70 1.46
C GLN A 61 8.17 -8.81 0.37
N ILE A 62 7.77 -7.53 0.31
CA ILE A 62 8.14 -6.62 -0.78
C ILE A 62 9.66 -6.56 -0.96
N LYS A 63 10.44 -6.41 0.13
CA LYS A 63 11.91 -6.32 0.03
C LYS A 63 12.56 -7.59 -0.55
N ALA A 64 12.02 -8.77 -0.25
CA ALA A 64 12.54 -10.02 -0.79
C ALA A 64 12.17 -10.23 -2.26
N ILE A 65 10.99 -9.77 -2.68
CA ILE A 65 10.53 -9.86 -4.08
C ILE A 65 11.23 -8.83 -4.97
N ALA A 66 11.55 -7.66 -4.41
CA ALA A 66 12.14 -6.53 -5.12
C ALA A 66 13.68 -6.53 -5.17
N ALA A 67 14.33 -7.52 -4.52
CA ALA A 67 15.78 -7.67 -4.46
C ALA A 67 16.40 -8.19 -5.75
#